data_AF-A0A2V6H9W4-F1
#
_entry.id   AF-A0A2V6H9W4-F1
#
_cell.length_a   1.000
_cell.length_b   1.000
_cell.length_c   1.000
_cell.angle_alpha   90.00
_cell.angle_beta   90.00
_cell.angle_gamma   90.00
#
_symmetry.space_group_name_H-M   'P 1'
#
loop_
_entity.id
_entity.type
_entity.pdbx_description
1 polymer ?
#
loop_
_entity_poly.entity_id
_entity_poly.type
_entity_poly.pdbx_seq_one_letter_code
_entity_poly.pdbx_strand_id
1 'polypeptide(L)'
;PMRDKAMAMFKDSVDAYVREDVELARAIVPRDHSLDELNRVVSRKLIARMTQDRDQLRGYLNLMFVARALERVGDHATNIAEDAVYAAAAEDIRHPSLTASV
;
A
#
# COMPACT_ATOMS: atom_id res chain seq x y z
N PRO A 1 5.07 -6.62 -10.45
CA PRO A 1 5.69 -6.08 -9.22
C PRO A 1 4.71 -5.32 -8.32
N MET A 2 4.17 -4.15 -8.74
CA MET A 2 3.21 -3.39 -7.91
C MET A 2 1.95 -4.19 -7.61
N ARG A 3 1.33 -4.76 -8.66
CA ARG A 3 0.12 -5.58 -8.54
C ARG A 3 0.33 -6.72 -7.55
N ASP A 4 1.40 -7.49 -7.73
CA ASP A 4 1.64 -8.69 -6.93
C ASP A 4 1.82 -8.32 -5.45
N LYS A 5 2.46 -7.19 -5.17
CA LYS A 5 2.67 -6.69 -3.82
C LYS A 5 1.39 -6.14 -3.17
N ALA A 6 0.61 -5.34 -3.91
CA ALA A 6 -0.68 -4.83 -3.44
C ALA A 6 -1.68 -5.97 -3.17
N MET A 7 -1.76 -6.96 -4.08
CA MET A 7 -2.65 -8.12 -3.91
C MET A 7 -2.21 -9.02 -2.75
N ALA A 8 -0.90 -9.18 -2.52
CA ALA A 8 -0.40 -9.92 -1.37
C ALA A 8 -0.76 -9.20 -0.05
N MET A 9 -0.57 -7.88 0.03
CA MET A 9 -0.99 -7.09 1.18
C MET A 9 -2.48 -7.22 1.45
N PHE A 10 -3.33 -7.08 0.43
CA PHE A 10 -4.77 -7.21 0.55
C PHE A 10 -5.21 -8.60 1.01
N LYS A 11 -4.61 -9.65 0.45
CA LYS A 11 -4.91 -11.03 0.87
C LYS A 11 -4.53 -11.23 2.33
N ASP A 12 -3.32 -10.83 2.71
CA ASP A 12 -2.82 -11.02 4.07
C ASP A 12 -3.61 -10.17 5.08
N SER A 13 -4.09 -8.98 4.71
CA SER A 13 -4.89 -8.15 5.61
C SER A 13 -6.25 -8.77 5.90
N VAL A 14 -6.89 -9.36 4.88
CA VAL A 14 -8.14 -10.10 5.06
C VAL A 14 -7.90 -11.37 5.87
N ASP A 15 -6.84 -12.13 5.58
CA ASP A 15 -6.47 -13.33 6.34
C ASP A 15 -6.20 -12.99 7.82
N ALA A 16 -5.49 -11.89 8.09
CA ALA A 16 -5.20 -11.43 9.44
C ALA A 16 -6.46 -11.04 10.21
N TYR A 17 -7.34 -10.27 9.56
CA TYR A 17 -8.60 -9.85 10.17
C TYR A 17 -9.52 -11.03 10.51
N VAL A 18 -9.71 -11.95 9.55
CA VAL A 18 -10.63 -13.10 9.72
C VAL A 18 -10.13 -14.08 10.77
N ARG A 19 -8.81 -14.21 10.94
CA ARG A 19 -8.18 -15.16 11.87
C ARG A 19 -7.74 -14.54 13.18
N GLU A 20 -8.00 -13.25 13.38
CA GLU A 20 -7.52 -12.48 14.54
C GLU A 20 -5.98 -12.59 14.72
N ASP A 21 -5.24 -12.69 13.60
CA ASP A 21 -3.79 -12.87 13.60
C ASP A 21 -3.07 -11.51 13.68
N VAL A 22 -2.82 -11.08 14.91
CA VAL A 22 -2.16 -9.80 15.25
C VAL A 22 -0.76 -9.69 14.64
N GLU A 23 0.00 -10.79 14.62
CA GLU A 23 1.38 -10.78 14.11
C GLU A 23 1.40 -10.59 12.60
N LEU A 24 0.51 -11.29 11.87
CA LEU A 24 0.35 -11.09 10.43
C LEU A 24 -0.09 -9.65 10.13
N ALA A 25 -1.04 -9.12 10.89
CA ALA A 25 -1.53 -7.76 10.74
C ALA A 25 -0.41 -6.71 10.92
N ARG A 26 0.37 -6.79 12.00
CA ARG A 26 1.52 -5.90 12.24
C ARG A 26 2.56 -5.98 11.13
N ALA A 27 2.77 -7.17 10.58
CA ALA A 27 3.74 -7.37 9.51
C ALA A 27 3.32 -6.72 8.17
N ILE A 28 2.07 -6.28 7.99
CA ILE A 28 1.58 -5.63 6.77
C ILE A 28 1.96 -4.15 6.74
N VAL A 29 1.86 -3.44 7.86
CA VAL A 29 2.13 -1.99 7.98
C VAL A 29 3.47 -1.58 7.33
N PRO A 30 4.63 -2.19 7.62
CA PRO A 30 5.88 -1.78 7.00
C PRO A 30 5.99 -2.11 5.50
N ARG A 31 5.09 -2.95 4.96
CA ARG A 31 5.09 -3.29 3.53
C ARG A 31 4.57 -2.13 2.70
N ASP A 32 3.72 -1.28 3.27
CA ASP A 32 3.13 -0.13 2.60
C ASP A 32 4.18 0.81 2.02
N HIS A 33 5.16 1.18 2.83
CA HIS A 33 6.30 2.01 2.41
C HIS A 33 7.02 1.49 1.17
N SER A 34 7.15 0.17 1.02
CA SER A 34 7.77 -0.42 -0.16
C SER A 34 6.89 -0.36 -1.41
N LEU A 35 5.57 -0.43 -1.27
CA LEU A 35 4.64 -0.24 -2.39
C LEU A 35 4.64 1.23 -2.84
N ASP A 36 4.67 2.13 -1.86
CA ASP A 36 4.83 3.57 -1.99
C ASP A 36 6.06 3.95 -2.82
N GLU A 37 7.24 3.43 -2.45
CA GLU A 37 8.46 3.72 -3.18
C GLU A 37 8.41 3.16 -4.61
N LEU A 38 7.78 1.99 -4.80
CA LEU A 38 7.60 1.43 -6.12
C LEU A 38 6.69 2.31 -6.99
N ASN A 39 5.63 2.88 -6.42
CA ASN A 39 4.76 3.85 -7.09
C ASN A 39 5.54 5.11 -7.50
N ARG A 40 6.40 5.64 -6.62
CA ARG A 40 7.27 6.79 -6.92
C ARG A 40 8.26 6.48 -8.05
N VAL A 41 8.90 5.31 -8.03
CA VAL A 41 9.80 4.84 -9.09
C VAL A 41 9.07 4.72 -10.43
N VAL A 42 7.89 4.10 -10.45
CA VAL A 42 7.08 3.94 -11.67
C VAL A 42 6.65 5.30 -12.21
N SER A 43 6.19 6.20 -11.34
CA SER A 43 5.78 7.56 -11.73
C SER A 43 6.93 8.33 -12.38
N ARG A 44 8.13 8.33 -11.77
CA ARG A 44 9.33 8.97 -12.35
C ARG A 44 9.67 8.41 -13.73
N LYS A 45 9.60 7.08 -13.90
CA LYS A 45 9.86 6.42 -15.19
C LYS A 45 8.83 6.79 -16.25
N LEU A 46 7.53 6.82 -15.90
CA LEU A 46 6.46 7.18 -16.83
C LEU A 46 6.57 8.64 -17.28
N ILE A 47 6.84 9.57 -16.35
CA ILE A 47 7.06 10.99 -16.68
C ILE A 47 8.24 11.15 -17.65
N ALA A 48 9.35 10.44 -17.40
CA ALA A 48 10.51 10.46 -18.30
C ALA A 48 10.20 9.88 -19.69
N ARG A 49 9.26 8.92 -19.81
CA ARG A 49 8.81 8.40 -21.11
C ARG A 49 7.88 9.37 -21.84
N MET A 50 7.01 10.08 -21.12
CA MET A 50 6.12 11.09 -21.72
C MET A 50 6.88 12.21 -22.42
N THR A 51 8.08 12.57 -21.95
CA THR A 51 8.91 13.59 -22.60
C THR A 51 9.61 13.08 -23.87
N GLN A 52 9.82 11.76 -23.98
CA GLN A 52 10.50 11.11 -25.10
C GLN A 52 9.52 10.66 -26.20
N ASP A 53 8.30 10.28 -25.83
CA ASP A 53 7.29 9.69 -26.71
C ASP A 53 5.93 10.36 -26.48
N ARG A 54 5.65 11.40 -27.27
CA ARG A 54 4.46 12.25 -27.07
C ARG A 54 3.20 11.63 -27.67
N ASP A 55 3.33 10.72 -28.63
CA ASP A 55 2.19 10.07 -29.29
C ASP A 55 1.46 9.10 -28.35
N GLN A 56 2.18 8.57 -27.35
CA GLN A 56 1.64 7.64 -26.35
C GLN A 56 1.25 8.31 -25.02
N LEU A 57 1.13 9.64 -24.97
CA LEU A 57 0.86 10.39 -23.71
C LEU A 57 -0.36 9.84 -22.95
N ARG A 58 -1.45 9.51 -23.65
CA ARG A 58 -2.66 8.93 -23.05
C ARG A 58 -2.39 7.56 -22.42
N GLY A 59 -1.58 6.72 -23.07
CA GLY A 59 -1.19 5.42 -22.53
C GLY A 59 -0.38 5.54 -21.24
N TYR A 60 0.58 6.46 -21.21
CA TYR A 60 1.38 6.73 -20.02
C TYR A 60 0.54 7.29 -18.86
N LEU A 61 -0.43 8.18 -19.13
CA LEU A 61 -1.36 8.68 -18.11
C LEU A 61 -2.23 7.55 -17.54
N ASN A 62 -2.76 6.67 -18.39
CA ASN A 62 -3.51 5.50 -17.93
C ASN A 62 -2.66 4.60 -17.02
N LEU A 63 -1.38 4.38 -17.35
CA LEU A 63 -0.47 3.62 -16.51
C LEU A 63 -0.19 4.30 -15.15
N MET A 64 -0.12 5.64 -15.11
CA MET A 64 -0.02 6.37 -13.84
C MET A 64 -1.27 6.15 -12.96
N PHE A 65 -2.46 6.18 -13.55
CA PHE A 65 -3.69 5.91 -12.81
C PHE A 65 -3.76 4.47 -12.30
N VAL A 66 -3.31 3.50 -13.10
CA VAL A 66 -3.21 2.09 -12.66
C VAL A 66 -2.23 1.94 -11.50
N ALA A 67 -1.04 2.56 -11.59
CA ALA A 67 -0.05 2.51 -10.52
C ALA A 67 -0.60 3.10 -9.21
N ARG A 68 -1.26 4.25 -9.29
CA ARG A 68 -1.93 4.88 -8.14
C ARG A 68 -3.07 4.05 -7.58
N ALA A 69 -3.87 3.40 -8.43
CA ALA A 69 -4.94 2.53 -7.96
C ALA A 69 -4.38 1.31 -7.19
N LEU A 70 -3.24 0.77 -7.63
CA LEU A 70 -2.56 -0.32 -6.93
C LEU A 70 -1.96 0.10 -5.60
N GLU A 71 -1.38 1.30 -5.51
CA GLU A 71 -0.89 1.85 -4.24
C GLU A 71 -2.04 2.02 -3.23
N ARG A 72 -3.18 2.60 -3.66
CA ARG A 72 -4.39 2.68 -2.82
C ARG A 72 -4.92 1.34 -2.31
N VAL A 73 -4.74 0.25 -3.06
CA VAL A 73 -5.09 -1.10 -2.57
C VAL A 73 -4.18 -1.48 -1.41
N GLY A 74 -2.89 -1.10 -1.45
CA GLY A 74 -1.97 -1.26 -0.32
C GLY A 74 -2.39 -0.44 0.90
N ASP A 75 -2.71 0.85 0.72
CA ASP A 75 -3.21 1.70 1.80
C ASP A 75 -4.44 1.07 2.49
N HIS A 76 -5.41 0.62 1.69
CA HIS A 76 -6.61 -0.03 2.22
C HIS A 76 -6.30 -1.35 2.93
N ALA A 77 -5.32 -2.12 2.44
CA ALA A 77 -4.86 -3.32 3.13
C ALA A 77 -4.19 -3.00 4.48
N THR A 78 -3.41 -1.92 4.55
CA THR A 78 -2.81 -1.42 5.80
C THR A 78 -3.89 -1.03 6.80
N ASN A 79 -4.92 -0.27 6.38
CA ASN A 79 -6.04 0.10 7.25
C ASN A 79 -6.78 -1.14 7.80
N ILE A 80 -7.04 -2.15 6.95
CA ILE A 80 -7.67 -3.40 7.38
C ILE A 80 -6.79 -4.12 8.42
N ALA A 81 -5.47 -4.12 8.24
CA ALA A 81 -4.55 -4.73 9.18
C ALA A 81 -4.51 -3.98 10.53
N GLU A 82 -4.52 -2.65 10.51
CA GLU A 82 -4.62 -1.85 11.73
C GLU A 82 -5.93 -2.13 12.47
N ASP A 83 -7.04 -2.23 11.75
CA ASP A 83 -8.35 -2.61 12.31
C ASP A 83 -8.34 -4.04 12.88
N ALA A 84 -7.61 -4.98 12.25
CA ALA A 84 -7.45 -6.34 12.76
C ALA A 84 -6.72 -6.37 14.11
N VAL A 85 -5.64 -5.60 14.26
CA VAL A 85 -4.92 -5.47 15.54
C VAL A 85 -5.83 -4.86 16.61
N TYR A 86 -6.54 -3.78 16.26
CA TYR A 86 -7.47 -3.15 17.19
C TYR A 86 -8.58 -4.10 17.63
N ALA A 87 -9.17 -4.85 16.71
CA ALA A 87 -10.24 -5.80 17.01
C ALA A 87 -9.79 -6.96 17.91
N ALA A 88 -8.61 -7.52 17.67
CA ALA A 88 -8.11 -8.69 18.38
C ALA A 88 -7.38 -8.37 19.70
N ALA A 89 -6.69 -7.23 19.78
CA ALA A 89 -5.83 -6.88 20.90
C ALA A 89 -6.25 -5.60 21.65
N ALA A 90 -7.27 -4.87 21.18
CA ALA A 90 -7.67 -3.56 21.69
C ALA A 90 -6.53 -2.51 21.70
N GLU A 91 -5.52 -2.70 20.86
CA GLU A 91 -4.39 -1.80 20.70
C GLU A 91 -4.54 -0.96 19.43
N ASP A 92 -4.37 0.36 19.56
CA ASP A 92 -4.31 1.26 18.41
C ASP A 92 -2.86 1.41 17.95
N ILE A 93 -2.55 0.81 16.79
CA ILE A 93 -1.22 0.88 16.17
C ILE A 93 -1.13 1.91 15.06
N ARG A 94 -2.20 2.69 14.84
CA ARG A 94 -2.21 3.76 13.83
C ARG A 94 -1.26 4.86 14.30
N HIS A 95 -0.42 5.35 13.39
CA HIS A 95 0.45 6.51 13.62
C HIS A 95 1.26 6.47 14.95
N PRO A 96 2.24 5.56 15.09
CA PRO A 96 3.03 5.39 16.32
C PRO A 96 3.82 6.64 16.76
N SER A 97 3.94 7.67 15.93
CA SER A 97 4.66 8.92 16.23
C SER A 97 3.90 9.89 17.15
N LEU A 98 2.63 9.64 17.49
CA LEU A 98 1.84 10.54 18.35
C LEU A 98 1.79 10.12 19.83
N THR A 99 2.17 8.88 20.16
CA THR A 99 2.08 8.33 21.52
C THR A 99 3.37 8.46 22.34
N ALA A 100 4.47 8.92 21.75
CA ALA A 100 5.78 9.07 22.41
C ALA A 100 6.02 10.45 23.06
N SER A 101 4.97 11.12 23.56
CA SER A 101 5.08 12.45 24.21
C SER A 101 4.41 12.53 25.58
N VAL A 102 4.42 11.44 26.35
CA VAL A 102 4.06 11.47 27.78
C VAL A 102 5.18 10.87 28.61
#